data_AF-A0A087GY55-F1
#
_entry.id   AF-A0A087GY55-F1
#
_cell.length_a   1.000
_cell.length_b   1.000
_cell.length_c   1.000
_cell.angle_alpha   90.00
_cell.angle_beta   90.00
_cell.angle_gamma   90.00
#
_symmetry.space_group_name_H-M   'P 1'
#
loop_
_entity.id
_entity.type
_entity.pdbx_description
1 polymer ?
#
loop_
_entity_poly.entity_id
_entity_poly.type
_entity_poly.pdbx_seq_one_letter_code
_entity_poly.pdbx_strand_id
1 'polypeptide(L)'
;MFCQDYSGYGPHLDHVLSYWKAYQDNPDQILFLKYETMRADPLPYVKRLAEFMGYGITDEEEKKGIVEEIVNLCSFETLKNLEANTGEKYREDIPLNVYPNSAYFRTGKVGHWQNYLTPEMAARMDGLMEEKFKGIGLLEHGK
;
A
#
# COMPACT_ATOMS: atom_id res chain seq x y z
N MET A 1 7.77 -21.32 4.14
CA MET A 1 8.55 -20.24 4.77
C MET A 1 7.66 -19.05 5.11
N PHE A 2 7.09 -18.31 4.14
CA PHE A 2 6.18 -17.18 4.42
C PHE A 2 4.94 -17.57 5.24
N CYS A 3 4.15 -18.56 4.80
CA CYS A 3 3.00 -19.09 5.56
C CYS A 3 3.38 -19.89 6.84
N GLN A 4 4.64 -19.84 7.25
CA GLN A 4 5.15 -20.40 8.50
C GLN A 4 5.76 -19.29 9.36
N ASP A 5 5.43 -18.03 9.04
CA ASP A 5 5.85 -16.83 9.75
C ASP A 5 7.35 -16.50 9.69
N TYR A 6 8.11 -17.24 8.89
CA TYR A 6 9.52 -16.97 8.63
C TYR A 6 9.67 -15.99 7.46
N SER A 7 9.64 -14.70 7.75
CA SER A 7 9.95 -13.62 6.80
C SER A 7 10.61 -12.44 7.52
N GLY A 8 11.36 -11.60 6.79
CA GLY A 8 11.81 -10.31 7.33
C GLY A 8 10.60 -9.49 7.79
N TYR A 9 10.68 -8.93 9.01
CA TYR A 9 9.57 -8.25 9.70
C TYR A 9 8.30 -9.10 9.90
N GLY A 10 8.38 -10.42 9.74
CA GLY A 10 7.28 -11.36 10.00
C GLY A 10 7.07 -11.63 11.49
N PRO A 11 5.92 -12.22 11.87
CA PRO A 11 4.83 -12.70 11.02
C PRO A 11 4.02 -11.58 10.35
N HIS A 12 3.73 -11.70 9.04
CA HIS A 12 3.04 -10.64 8.30
C HIS A 12 1.63 -10.35 8.82
N LEU A 13 0.83 -11.40 9.08
CA LEU A 13 -0.55 -11.21 9.54
C LEU A 13 -0.60 -10.61 10.96
N ASP A 14 0.36 -10.94 11.83
CA ASP A 14 0.48 -10.32 13.15
C ASP A 14 0.89 -8.85 13.06
N HIS A 15 1.79 -8.50 12.15
CA HIS A 15 2.16 -7.11 11.88
C HIS A 15 0.93 -6.30 11.44
N VAL A 16 0.12 -6.81 10.51
CA VAL A 16 -1.11 -6.11 10.08
C VAL A 16 -2.09 -5.99 11.25
N LEU A 17 -2.29 -7.06 12.02
CA LEU A 17 -3.20 -7.09 13.16
C LEU A 17 -2.80 -6.09 14.25
N SER A 18 -1.52 -5.94 14.55
CA SER A 18 -1.06 -5.03 15.60
C SER A 18 -1.37 -3.57 15.26
N TYR A 19 -1.16 -3.16 14.01
CA TYR A 19 -1.50 -1.81 13.57
C TYR A 19 -3.02 -1.61 13.43
N TRP A 20 -3.76 -2.66 13.06
CA TRP A 20 -5.22 -2.59 13.05
C TRP A 20 -5.81 -2.35 14.44
N LYS A 21 -5.31 -3.06 15.46
CA LYS A 21 -5.72 -2.84 16.85
C LYS A 21 -5.34 -1.44 17.33
N ALA A 22 -4.12 -0.99 17.05
CA ALA A 22 -3.69 0.36 17.40
C ALA A 22 -4.58 1.43 16.74
N TYR A 23 -4.98 1.22 15.48
CA TYR A 23 -5.95 2.08 14.78
C TYR A 23 -7.32 2.09 15.48
N GLN A 24 -7.82 0.92 15.90
CA GLN A 24 -9.09 0.84 16.63
C GLN A 24 -9.04 1.57 17.98
N ASP A 25 -7.91 1.49 18.69
CA ASP A 25 -7.73 2.15 19.97
C ASP A 25 -7.53 3.68 19.83
N ASN A 26 -6.91 4.13 18.74
CA ASN A 26 -6.57 5.54 18.49
C ASN A 26 -6.84 5.97 17.03
N PRO A 27 -8.11 6.01 16.58
CA PRO A 27 -8.45 6.25 15.19
C PRO A 27 -8.08 7.64 14.69
N ASP A 28 -7.96 8.62 15.60
CA ASP A 28 -7.56 10.00 15.27
C ASP A 28 -6.03 10.14 15.07
N GLN A 29 -5.23 9.19 15.55
CA GLN A 29 -3.76 9.22 15.47
C GLN A 29 -3.20 8.29 14.40
N ILE A 30 -4.02 7.41 13.83
CA ILE A 30 -3.58 6.41 12.85
C ILE A 30 -4.54 6.42 11.67
N LEU A 31 -4.00 6.66 10.48
CA LEU A 31 -4.72 6.46 9.23
C LEU A 31 -4.39 5.09 8.65
N PHE A 32 -5.34 4.16 8.70
CA PHE A 32 -5.19 2.82 8.13
C PHE A 32 -5.66 2.79 6.66
N LEU A 33 -4.76 2.42 5.73
CA LEU A 33 -5.02 2.36 4.29
C LEU A 33 -4.82 0.95 3.73
N LYS A 34 -5.59 0.59 2.69
CA LYS A 34 -5.46 -0.68 1.95
C LYS A 34 -5.02 -0.40 0.51
N TYR A 35 -4.04 -1.15 0.03
CA TYR A 35 -3.44 -0.93 -1.28
C TYR A 35 -4.45 -1.08 -2.41
N GLU A 36 -5.25 -2.15 -2.41
CA GLU A 36 -6.23 -2.47 -3.44
C GLU A 36 -7.30 -1.38 -3.54
N THR A 37 -7.78 -0.89 -2.40
CA THR A 37 -8.82 0.13 -2.35
C THR A 37 -8.30 1.50 -2.82
N MET A 38 -7.11 1.89 -2.36
CA MET A 38 -6.47 3.13 -2.82
C MET A 38 -6.09 3.06 -4.31
N ARG A 39 -5.68 1.88 -4.81
CA ARG A 39 -5.34 1.71 -6.22
C ARG A 39 -6.57 1.77 -7.12
N ALA A 40 -7.72 1.30 -6.65
CA ALA A 40 -8.98 1.32 -7.39
C ALA A 40 -9.60 2.72 -7.46
N ASP A 41 -9.55 3.49 -6.36
CA ASP A 41 -10.07 4.86 -6.31
C ASP A 41 -9.18 5.73 -5.41
N PRO A 42 -8.10 6.34 -5.93
CA PRO A 42 -7.09 7.02 -5.11
C PRO A 42 -7.56 8.38 -4.57
N LEU A 43 -8.44 9.10 -5.28
CA LEU A 43 -8.82 10.47 -4.96
C LEU A 43 -9.35 10.66 -3.52
N PRO A 44 -10.33 9.86 -3.03
CA PRO A 44 -10.83 10.03 -1.65
C PRO A 44 -9.75 9.74 -0.60
N TYR A 45 -8.83 8.79 -0.86
CA TYR A 45 -7.77 8.45 0.09
C TYR A 45 -6.65 9.50 0.12
N VAL A 46 -6.32 10.12 -1.02
CA VAL A 46 -5.36 11.23 -1.07
C VAL A 46 -5.91 12.44 -0.33
N LYS A 47 -7.17 12.80 -0.51
CA LYS A 47 -7.82 13.86 0.27
C LYS A 47 -7.83 13.55 1.76
N ARG A 48 -8.21 12.32 2.13
CA ARG A 48 -8.21 11.86 3.53
C ARG A 48 -6.81 11.89 4.15
N LEU A 49 -5.79 11.52 3.38
CA LEU A 49 -4.39 11.57 3.82
C LEU A 49 -3.92 13.02 4.03
N ALA A 50 -4.26 13.91 3.10
CA ALA A 50 -3.93 15.33 3.21
C ALA A 50 -4.55 15.96 4.47
N GLU A 51 -5.83 15.68 4.71
CA GLU A 51 -6.53 16.10 5.94
C GLU A 51 -5.85 15.54 7.20
N PHE A 52 -5.55 14.24 7.22
CA PHE A 52 -4.88 13.57 8.34
C PHE A 52 -3.50 14.16 8.64
N MET A 53 -2.77 14.64 7.62
CA MET A 53 -1.48 15.31 7.78
C MET A 53 -1.59 16.78 8.21
N GLY A 54 -2.80 17.34 8.33
CA GLY A 54 -3.03 18.76 8.63
C GLY A 54 -2.92 19.68 7.42
N TYR A 55 -2.98 19.13 6.21
CA TYR A 55 -2.92 19.83 4.93
C TYR A 55 -4.19 19.57 4.09
N GLY A 56 -5.35 19.63 4.73
CA GLY A 56 -6.65 19.44 4.08
C GLY A 56 -6.77 20.25 2.79
N ILE A 57 -7.27 19.60 1.73
CA ILE A 57 -7.39 20.22 0.40
C ILE A 57 -8.61 21.14 0.39
N THR A 58 -8.40 22.39 -0.01
CA THR A 58 -9.46 23.39 -0.09
C THR A 58 -10.37 23.18 -1.29
N ASP A 59 -11.61 23.68 -1.22
CA ASP A 59 -12.55 23.66 -2.35
C ASP A 59 -11.98 24.32 -3.62
N GLU A 60 -11.11 25.32 -3.47
CA GLU A 60 -10.46 26.00 -4.59
C GLU A 60 -9.40 25.11 -5.24
N GLU A 61 -8.56 24.44 -4.44
CA GLU A 61 -7.58 23.48 -4.93
C GLU A 61 -8.25 22.28 -5.59
N GLU A 62 -9.35 21.80 -5.02
CA GLU A 62 -10.15 20.74 -5.62
C GLU A 62 -10.72 21.17 -6.98
N LYS A 63 -11.32 22.37 -7.09
CA LYS A 63 -11.81 22.90 -8.37
C LYS A 63 -10.69 23.11 -9.39
N LYS A 64 -9.46 23.34 -8.95
CA LYS A 64 -8.27 23.47 -9.81
C LYS A 64 -7.70 22.10 -10.24
N GLY A 65 -8.21 20.99 -9.71
CA GLY A 65 -7.73 19.65 -10.05
C GLY A 65 -6.41 19.27 -9.36
N ILE A 66 -6.10 19.90 -8.23
CA ILE A 66 -4.83 19.66 -7.51
C ILE A 66 -4.74 18.21 -7.02
N VAL A 67 -5.86 17.59 -6.66
CA VAL A 67 -5.89 16.19 -6.18
C VAL A 67 -5.48 15.24 -7.31
N GLU A 68 -6.00 15.46 -8.50
CA GLU A 68 -5.69 14.72 -9.71
C GLU A 68 -4.23 14.90 -10.12
N GLU A 69 -3.70 16.12 -9.98
CA GLU A 69 -2.28 16.41 -10.24
C GLU A 69 -1.37 15.64 -9.28
N ILE A 70 -1.67 15.64 -7.97
CA ILE A 70 -0.93 14.86 -6.96
C ILE A 70 -1.01 13.36 -7.28
N VAL A 71 -2.21 12.83 -7.55
CA VAL A 71 -2.40 11.41 -7.90
C VAL A 71 -1.59 11.05 -9.14
N ASN A 72 -1.59 11.90 -10.17
CA ASN A 72 -0.84 11.66 -11.39
C ASN A 72 0.69 11.70 -11.15
N LEU A 73 1.17 12.70 -10.41
CA LEU A 73 2.58 12.86 -10.06
C LEU A 73 3.12 11.65 -9.28
N CYS A 74 2.34 11.16 -8.31
CA CYS A 74 2.67 10.01 -7.49
C CYS A 74 2.26 8.67 -8.10
N SER A 75 1.72 8.66 -9.32
CA SER A 75 1.23 7.43 -9.93
C SER A 75 2.36 6.46 -10.25
N PHE A 76 2.04 5.16 -10.23
CA PHE A 76 3.00 4.12 -10.62
C PHE A 76 3.58 4.37 -12.02
N GLU A 77 2.75 4.78 -12.98
CA GLU A 77 3.17 5.00 -14.36
C GLU A 77 4.12 6.20 -14.47
N THR A 78 3.81 7.30 -13.79
CA THR A 78 4.69 8.48 -13.76
C THR A 78 6.03 8.11 -13.12
N LEU A 79 6.01 7.58 -11.90
CA LEU A 79 7.22 7.32 -11.14
C LEU A 79 8.11 6.25 -11.79
N LYS A 80 7.53 5.18 -12.35
CA LYS A 80 8.28 4.13 -13.04
C LYS A 80 9.05 4.65 -14.27
N ASN A 81 8.48 5.61 -14.99
CA ASN A 81 9.04 6.11 -16.24
C ASN A 81 9.97 7.33 -16.06
N LEU A 82 10.15 7.82 -14.83
CA LEU A 82 11.14 8.85 -14.56
C LEU A 82 12.56 8.35 -14.86
N GLU A 83 13.38 9.19 -15.49
CA GLU A 83 14.73 8.83 -15.85
C GLU A 83 15.55 8.35 -14.63
N ALA A 84 15.32 8.96 -13.46
CA ALA A 84 15.96 8.59 -12.18
C ALA A 84 15.61 7.17 -11.70
N ASN A 85 14.50 6.60 -12.17
CA ASN A 85 13.98 5.29 -11.76
C ASN A 85 14.14 4.20 -12.83
N THR A 86 14.93 4.46 -13.88
CA THR A 86 15.22 3.49 -14.94
C THR A 86 16.67 3.00 -14.90
N GLY A 87 16.90 1.76 -15.34
CA GLY A 87 18.23 1.13 -15.35
C GLY A 87 18.80 0.89 -13.94
N GLU A 88 20.14 0.92 -13.86
CA GLU A 88 20.94 0.68 -12.64
C GLU A 88 21.29 2.00 -11.93
N LYS A 89 20.28 2.85 -11.73
CA LYS A 89 20.44 4.11 -10.98
C LYS A 89 20.09 3.88 -9.51
N TYR A 90 20.84 4.51 -8.62
CA TYR A 90 20.69 4.36 -7.17
C TYR A 90 20.50 5.74 -6.54
N ARG A 91 19.80 5.79 -5.41
CA ARG A 91 19.74 6.98 -4.56
C ARG A 91 21.14 7.45 -4.16
N GLU A 92 21.40 8.74 -4.38
CA GLU A 92 22.67 9.39 -4.07
C GLU A 92 22.86 9.65 -2.57
N ASP A 93 21.75 9.78 -1.84
CA ASP A 93 21.76 10.16 -0.43
C ASP A 93 21.86 8.97 0.54
N ILE A 94 21.84 7.73 0.02
CA ILE A 94 21.99 6.50 0.81
C ILE A 94 23.26 5.77 0.34
N PRO A 95 24.38 5.87 1.08
CA PRO A 95 25.69 5.35 0.65
C PRO A 95 25.75 3.83 0.40
N LEU A 96 24.83 3.06 0.99
CA LEU A 96 24.80 1.59 0.91
C LEU A 96 23.44 1.09 0.37
N ASN A 97 22.85 1.81 -0.58
CA ASN A 97 21.60 1.37 -1.18
C ASN A 97 21.85 0.09 -2.02
N VAL A 98 21.25 -1.02 -1.58
CA VAL A 98 21.43 -2.35 -2.20
C VAL A 98 20.50 -2.60 -3.39
N TYR A 99 19.53 -1.71 -3.65
CA TYR A 99 18.58 -1.87 -4.74
C TYR A 99 18.63 -0.66 -5.70
N PRO A 100 18.68 -0.90 -7.02
CA PRO A 100 18.50 0.19 -7.98
C PRO A 100 17.07 0.73 -7.86
N ASN A 101 16.88 2.00 -8.18
CA ASN A 101 15.61 2.71 -8.10
C ASN A 101 14.52 2.02 -8.96
N SER A 102 14.91 1.37 -10.05
CA SER A 102 14.00 0.59 -10.90
C SER A 102 13.38 -0.62 -10.20
N ALA A 103 14.04 -1.20 -9.19
CA ALA A 103 13.56 -2.37 -8.46
C ALA A 103 12.28 -2.09 -7.66
N TYR A 104 12.03 -0.83 -7.28
CA TYR A 104 10.83 -0.41 -6.56
C TYR A 104 9.57 -0.40 -7.45
N PHE A 105 9.72 -0.40 -8.78
CA PHE A 105 8.62 -0.24 -9.74
C PHE A 105 8.43 -1.46 -10.67
N ARG A 106 8.10 -2.62 -10.09
CA ARG A 106 7.94 -3.87 -10.86
C ARG A 106 6.70 -3.90 -11.78
N THR A 107 5.50 -4.06 -11.22
CA THR A 107 4.25 -4.22 -12.00
C THR A 107 3.10 -3.32 -11.54
N GLY A 108 2.96 -3.02 -10.24
CA GLY A 108 1.94 -2.08 -9.75
C GLY A 108 0.48 -2.50 -9.98
N LYS A 109 0.20 -3.81 -9.98
CA LYS A 109 -1.12 -4.40 -10.27
C LYS A 109 -1.60 -5.32 -9.16
N VAL A 110 -2.90 -5.24 -8.88
CA VAL A 110 -3.65 -6.17 -8.02
C VAL A 110 -3.84 -7.51 -8.76
N GLY A 111 -3.82 -8.63 -8.03
CA GLY A 111 -4.08 -9.96 -8.59
C GLY A 111 -2.92 -10.63 -9.32
N HIS A 112 -1.76 -9.98 -9.41
CA HIS A 112 -0.61 -10.52 -10.15
C HIS A 112 -0.01 -11.80 -9.55
N TRP A 113 -0.39 -12.16 -8.32
CA TRP A 113 -0.01 -13.40 -7.64
C TRP A 113 -0.43 -14.66 -8.42
N GLN A 114 -1.49 -14.57 -9.23
CA GLN A 114 -2.02 -15.68 -10.04
C GLN A 114 -1.00 -16.23 -11.05
N ASN A 115 0.01 -15.43 -11.42
CA ASN A 115 1.08 -15.87 -12.32
C ASN A 115 2.17 -16.70 -11.63
N TYR A 116 2.15 -16.79 -10.30
CA TYR A 116 3.23 -17.41 -9.51
C TYR A 116 2.72 -18.50 -8.56
N LEU A 117 1.49 -18.39 -8.06
CA LEU A 117 0.95 -19.30 -7.06
C LEU A 117 0.02 -20.32 -7.68
N THR A 118 0.11 -21.57 -7.23
CA THR A 118 -0.92 -22.57 -7.52
C THR A 118 -2.20 -22.29 -6.71
N PRO A 119 -3.36 -22.82 -7.14
CA PRO A 119 -4.61 -22.67 -6.38
C PRO A 119 -4.50 -23.14 -4.92
N GLU A 120 -3.73 -24.20 -4.66
CA GLU A 120 -3.52 -24.73 -3.30
C GLU A 120 -2.69 -23.78 -2.43
N MET A 121 -1.67 -23.13 -3.02
CA MET A 121 -0.86 -22.14 -2.30
C MET A 121 -1.68 -20.90 -1.96
N ALA A 122 -2.52 -20.44 -2.90
CA ALA A 122 -3.43 -19.32 -2.68
C ALA A 122 -4.46 -19.63 -1.59
N ALA A 123 -5.16 -20.77 -1.71
CA ALA A 123 -6.14 -21.21 -0.73
C ALA A 123 -5.56 -21.36 0.68
N ARG A 124 -4.31 -21.82 0.80
CA ARG A 124 -3.61 -21.87 2.10
C ARG A 124 -3.43 -20.48 2.70
N MET A 125 -3.05 -19.47 1.91
CA MET A 125 -2.87 -18.11 2.41
C MET A 125 -4.20 -17.46 2.78
N ASP A 126 -5.22 -17.65 1.94
CA ASP A 126 -6.58 -17.14 2.20
C ASP A 126 -7.12 -17.72 3.50
N GLY A 127 -7.01 -19.04 3.71
CA GLY A 127 -7.45 -19.69 4.94
C GLY A 127 -6.76 -19.16 6.20
N LEU A 128 -5.44 -18.93 6.16
CA LEU A 128 -4.69 -18.35 7.28
C LEU A 128 -5.14 -16.90 7.57
N MET A 129 -5.38 -16.10 6.53
CA MET A 129 -5.85 -14.72 6.66
C MET A 129 -7.27 -14.67 7.23
N GLU A 130 -8.16 -15.51 6.71
CA GLU A 130 -9.54 -15.64 7.20
C GLU A 130 -9.55 -16.04 8.67
N GLU A 131 -8.80 -17.08 9.07
CA GLU A 131 -8.72 -17.52 10.46
C GLU A 131 -8.25 -16.40 11.38
N LYS A 132 -7.21 -15.66 10.97
CA LYS A 132 -6.61 -14.59 11.79
C LYS A 132 -7.51 -13.36 11.91
N PHE A 133 -8.21 -12.98 10.84
CA PHE A 133 -8.92 -11.70 10.73
C PHE A 133 -10.45 -11.83 10.78
N LYS A 134 -10.97 -13.03 11.03
CA LYS A 134 -12.41 -13.22 11.21
C LYS A 134 -12.92 -12.42 12.41
N GLY A 135 -13.99 -11.65 12.20
CA GLY A 135 -14.73 -10.96 13.26
C GLY A 135 -14.07 -9.69 13.82
N ILE A 136 -12.94 -9.23 13.26
CA ILE A 136 -12.26 -8.01 13.70
C ILE A 136 -12.50 -6.80 12.77
N GLY A 137 -13.33 -6.96 11.74
CA GLY A 137 -13.65 -5.91 10.76
C GLY A 137 -12.61 -5.69 9.65
N LEU A 138 -11.44 -6.34 9.72
CA LEU A 138 -10.36 -6.12 8.75
C LEU A 138 -10.65 -6.75 7.37
N LEU A 139 -11.42 -7.83 7.32
CA LEU A 139 -11.86 -8.48 6.07
C LEU A 139 -13.04 -7.78 5.39
N GLU A 140 -13.69 -6.86 6.08
CA GLU A 140 -14.82 -6.14 5.51
C GLU A 140 -14.31 -5.17 4.43
N HIS A 141 -14.81 -5.34 3.21
CA HIS A 141 -14.76 -4.30 2.19
C HIS A 141 -15.81 -3.27 2.62
N GLY A 142 -15.38 -2.01 2.82
CA GLY A 142 -16.23 -0.95 3.34
C GLY A 142 -17.64 -0.97 2.73
N LYS A 143 -18.65 -0.87 3.59
CA LYS A 143 -20.02 -0.57 3.18
C LYS A 143 -20.11 0.80 2.53
#